data_AF-A0A817QAG4-F1
#
_entry.id   AF-A0A817QAG4-F1
#
_cell.length_a   1.000
_cell.length_b   1.000
_cell.length_c   1.000
_cell.angle_alpha   90.00
_cell.angle_beta   90.00
_cell.angle_gamma   90.00
#
_symmetry.space_group_name_H-M   'P 1'
#
loop_
_entity.id
_entity.type
_entity.pdbx_description
1 polymer ?
#
loop_
_entity_poly.entity_id
_entity_poly.type
_entity_poly.pdbx_seq_one_letter_code
_entity_poly.pdbx_strand_id
1 'polypeptide(L)' 'MLRGIVDRMQYEMTILAPSTMKTRIVAPHEREYSVWIGGSILSSLSTFQTMWITKQEYNEFGPSIVHRKYF' A
#
# COMPACT_ATOMS: atom_id res chain seq x y z
N MET A 1 -3.88 18.47 -3.32
CA MET A 1 -3.29 17.61 -4.37
C MET A 1 -3.07 18.39 -5.67
N LEU A 2 -2.09 17.97 -6.47
CA LEU A 2 -1.74 18.65 -7.73
C LEU A 2 -2.86 18.49 -8.77
N ARG A 3 -3.33 19.60 -9.34
CA ARG A 3 -4.33 19.60 -10.41
C ARG A 3 -3.71 19.01 -11.69
N GLY A 4 -4.49 18.25 -12.46
CA GLY A 4 -4.06 17.65 -13.73
C GLY A 4 -3.05 16.49 -13.63
N ILE A 5 -2.66 16.07 -12.42
CA ILE A 5 -1.69 14.98 -12.25
C ILE A 5 -2.19 13.64 -12.82
N VAL A 6 -3.50 13.38 -12.71
CA VAL A 6 -4.13 12.15 -13.20
C VAL A 6 -4.07 12.10 -14.73
N ASP A 7 -4.42 13.21 -15.38
CA ASP A 7 -4.44 13.31 -16.84
C ASP A 7 -3.03 13.19 -17.43
N ARG A 8 -2.06 13.90 -16.81
CA ARG A 8 -0.66 13.82 -17.21
C ARG A 8 -0.11 12.40 -17.08
N MET A 9 -0.37 11.75 -15.95
CA MET A 9 0.09 10.37 -15.71
C MET A 9 -0.55 9.40 -16.69
N GLN A 10 -1.84 9.55 -16.98
CA GLN A 10 -2.54 8.71 -17.95
C GLN A 10 -1.94 8.87 -19.36
N TYR A 11 -1.64 10.10 -19.78
CA TYR A 11 -0.99 10.37 -21.07
C TYR A 11 0.39 9.75 -21.17
N GLU A 12 1.27 10.00 -20.19
CA GLU A 12 2.64 9.46 -20.18
C GLU A 12 2.63 7.92 -20.13
N MET A 13 1.74 7.30 -19.34
CA MET A 13 1.63 5.84 -19.28
C MET A 13 1.14 5.22 -20.59
N THR A 14 0.21 5.86 -21.29
CA THR A 14 -0.25 5.38 -22.61
C THR A 14 0.85 5.41 -23.67
N ILE A 15 1.76 6.39 -23.60
CA ILE A 15 2.91 6.46 -24.53
C ILE A 15 3.94 5.36 -24.24
N LEU A 16 4.18 5.07 -22.96
CA LEU A 16 5.19 4.10 -22.53
C LEU A 16 4.72 2.65 -22.60
N ALA A 17 3.43 2.40 -22.39
CA ALA A 17 2.88 1.05 -22.41
C ALA A 17 2.73 0.51 -23.84
N PRO A 18 2.85 -0.81 -24.05
CA PRO A 18 2.51 -1.43 -25.33
C PRO A 18 1.07 -1.13 -25.73
N SER A 19 0.82 -0.91 -27.02
CA SER A 19 -0.52 -0.58 -27.56
C SER A 19 -1.58 -1.66 -27.34
N THR A 20 -1.17 -2.89 -27.02
CA THR A 20 -2.04 -4.01 -26.66
C THR A 20 -2.55 -3.92 -25.21
N MET A 21 -2.02 -3.01 -24.41
CA MET A 21 -2.35 -2.87 -22.99
C MET A 21 -3.18 -1.61 -22.73
N LYS A 22 -4.25 -1.76 -21.95
CA LYS A 22 -5.07 -0.63 -21.49
C LYS A 22 -4.56 -0.11 -20.15
N THR A 23 -4.07 1.13 -20.13
CA THR A 23 -3.63 1.82 -18.91
C THR A 23 -4.83 2.48 -18.20
N ARG A 24 -4.88 2.37 -16.87
CA ARG A 24 -5.92 3.01 -16.05
C ARG A 24 -5.29 3.65 -14.82
N ILE A 25 -5.38 4.97 -14.71
CA ILE A 25 -5.02 5.69 -13.49
C ILE A 25 -6.23 5.75 -12.54
N VAL A 26 -6.04 5.36 -11.29
CA VAL A 26 -7.09 5.40 -10.24
C VAL A 26 -6.70 6.44 -9.20
N ALA A 27 -7.58 7.42 -9.00
CA ALA A 27 -7.34 8.54 -8.10
C ALA A 27 -8.63 8.87 -7.31
N PRO A 28 -8.90 8.16 -6.19
CA PRO A 28 -10.05 8.43 -5.35
C PRO A 28 -10.05 9.87 -4.82
N HIS A 29 -11.23 10.41 -4.51
CA HIS A 29 -11.33 11.76 -3.93
C HIS A 29 -10.65 11.83 -2.55
N GLU A 30 -10.87 10.83 -1.69
CA GLU A 30 -10.35 10.72 -0.33
C GLU A 30 -8.97 10.03 -0.24
N ARG A 31 -8.18 10.11 -1.31
CA ARG A 31 -6.89 9.41 -1.38
C ARG A 31 -5.84 9.88 -0.35
N GLU A 32 -6.07 11.01 0.29
CA GLU A 32 -5.31 11.42 1.49
C GLU A 32 -5.51 10.45 2.67
N TYR A 33 -6.67 9.81 2.76
CA TYR A 33 -7.01 8.84 3.80
C TYR A 33 -6.84 7.39 3.34
N SER A 34 -6.55 7.11 2.06
CA SER A 34 -6.47 5.73 1.55
C SER A 34 -5.48 4.85 2.33
N VAL A 35 -4.35 5.42 2.79
CA VAL A 35 -3.38 4.68 3.61
C VAL A 35 -4.00 4.29 4.96
N TRP A 36 -4.69 5.23 5.61
CA TRP A 36 -5.32 4.99 6.91
C TRP A 36 -6.50 4.02 6.81
N ILE A 37 -7.34 4.17 5.78
CA ILE A 37 -8.46 3.27 5.49
C ILE A 37 -7.95 1.85 5.25
N GLY A 38 -6.90 1.70 4.44
CA GLY A 38 -6.28 0.40 4.19
C GLY A 38 -5.73 -0.24 5.47
N GLY A 39 -5.06 0.53 6.33
CA GLY A 39 -4.58 0.06 7.63
C GLY A 39 -5.72 -0.37 8.57
N SER A 40 -6.81 0.41 8.63
CA SER A 40 -7.99 0.10 9.42
C SER A 40 -8.64 -1.23 8.99
N ILE A 41 -8.84 -1.42 7.68
CA ILE A 41 -9.36 -2.68 7.12
C ILE A 41 -8.42 -3.83 7.43
N LEU A 42 -7.12 -3.68 7.14
CA LEU A 42 -6.11 -4.72 7.36
C LEU A 42 -6.07 -5.15 8.84
N SER A 43 -6.09 -4.19 9.77
CA SER A 43 -6.06 -4.46 11.21
C SER A 43 -7.28 -5.21 11.73
N SER A 44 -8.41 -5.10 11.02
CA SER A 44 -9.69 -5.72 11.37
C SER A 44 -9.81 -7.15 10.84
N LEU A 45 -8.89 -7.62 10.01
CA LEU A 45 -8.89 -9.00 9.51
C LEU A 45 -8.44 -9.97 10.62
N SER A 46 -9.15 -11.08 10.80
CA SER A 46 -8.72 -12.14 11.74
C SER A 46 -7.34 -12.71 11.38
N THR A 47 -7.03 -12.78 10.09
CA THR A 47 -5.73 -13.20 9.57
C THR A 47 -4.60 -12.24 9.93
N PHE A 48 -4.89 -10.99 10.31
CA PHE A 48 -3.85 -10.05 10.72
C PHE A 48 -3.28 -10.37 12.10
N GLN A 49 -3.99 -11.11 12.95
CA GLN A 49 -3.49 -11.51 14.27
C GLN A 49 -2.22 -12.36 14.19
N THR A 50 -2.09 -13.22 13.17
CA THR A 50 -0.87 -14.04 12.97
C THR A 50 0.31 -13.22 12.47
N MET A 51 0.05 -12.04 11.92
CA MET A 51 1.09 -11.11 11.46
C MET A 51 1.70 -10.31 12.61
N TRP A 52 0.99 -10.11 13.73
CA TRP A 52 1.49 -9.29 14.84
C TRP A 52 2.86 -9.75 15.35
N ILE A 53 3.68 -8.80 15.79
CA ILE A 53 4.86 -9.09 16.59
C ILE A 53 4.43 -8.99 18.04
N THR A 54 4.40 -10.11 18.73
CA THR A 54 4.04 -10.17 20.14
C THR A 54 5.16 -9.57 21.00
N LYS A 55 4.80 -9.16 22.22
CA LYS A 55 5.79 -8.67 23.20
C LYS A 55 6.87 -9.71 23.51
N GLN A 56 6.49 -10.99 23.55
CA GLN A 56 7.42 -12.10 23.80
C GLN A 56 8.44 -12.23 22.67
N GLU A 57 7.96 -12.27 21.42
CA GLU A 57 8.78 -12.28 20.22
C GLU A 57 9.76 -11.09 20.19
N TYR A 58 9.29 -9.88 20.49
CA TYR A 58 10.15 -8.71 20.53
C TYR A 58 11.21 -8.78 21.62
N ASN A 59 10.89 -9.31 22.81
CA ASN A 59 11.85 -9.45 23.89
C ASN A 59 12.93 -10.50 23.59
N GLU A 60 12.60 -11.55 22.82
CA GLU A 60 13.52 -12.63 22.45
C GLU A 60 14.46 -12.23 21.32
N PHE A 61 13.92 -11.64 20.25
CA PHE A 61 14.66 -11.36 19.02
C PHE A 61 15.09 -9.89 18.88
N GLY A 62 14.64 -9.03 19.80
CA GLY A 62 14.88 -7.60 19.75
C GLY A 62 14.30 -6.95 18.47
N PRO A 63 14.81 -5.76 18.08
CA PRO A 63 14.33 -5.04 16.90
C PRO A 63 14.45 -5.82 15.58
N SER A 64 15.34 -6.81 15.51
CA SER A 64 15.62 -7.59 14.29
C SER A 64 14.41 -8.38 13.78
N ILE A 65 13.45 -8.69 14.66
CA ILE A 65 12.25 -9.45 14.29
C ILE A 65 11.35 -8.71 13.28
N VAL A 66 11.38 -7.38 13.29
CA VAL A 66 10.62 -6.56 12.33
C VAL A 66 11.09 -6.88 10.92
N HIS A 67 12.40 -6.97 10.70
CA HIS A 67 12.96 -7.34 9.41
C HIS A 67 12.64 -8.78 9.06
N ARG A 68 12.88 -9.73 9.97
CA ARG A 68 12.64 -11.16 9.71
C ARG A 68 11.20 -11.49 9.29
N LYS A 69 10.21 -10.73 9.76
CA LYS A 69 8.79 -11.02 9.50
C LYS A 69 8.23 -10.27 8.29
N TYR A 70 8.85 -9.19 7.84
CA TYR A 70 8.26 -8.27 6.85
C TYR A 70 9.20 -7.80 5.73
N PHE A 71 10.48 -8.20 5.71
CA PHE A 71 11.47 -7.88 4.67
C PHE A 71 12.34 -9.09 4.33
#